data_AF-F0SA86-F1
#
_entry.id   AF-F0SA86-F1
#
_cell.length_a   1.000
_cell.length_b   1.000
_cell.length_c   1.000
_cell.angle_alpha   90.00
_cell.angle_beta   90.00
_cell.angle_gamma   90.00
#
_symmetry.space_group_name_H-M   'P 1'
#
loop_
_entity.id
_entity.type
_entity.pdbx_description
1 polymer ?
#
loop_
_entity_poly.entity_id
_entity_poly.type
_entity_poly.pdbx_seq_one_letter_code
_entity_poly.pdbx_strand_id
1 'polypeptide(L)'
;MQKVLTDPPKKYSIMRKLKEMPGTYRDNCYSLCLHIGISVRTLDNWMKYTIDSKSSIPLETAYKIAEFFKCTPDELMNRYDA
;
A
#
# COMPACT_ATOMS: atom_id res chain seq x y z
N MET A 1 16.33 32.10 2.19
CA MET A 1 16.18 30.73 1.67
C MET A 1 14.86 30.18 2.17
N GLN A 2 13.81 30.15 1.33
CA GLN A 2 12.54 29.51 1.66
C GLN A 2 12.80 28.00 1.80
N LYS A 3 12.48 27.43 2.97
CA LYS A 3 12.37 25.97 3.11
C LYS A 3 11.20 25.54 2.23
N VAL A 4 11.50 24.91 1.09
CA VAL A 4 10.49 24.19 0.31
C VAL A 4 9.95 23.12 1.25
N LEU A 5 8.73 23.32 1.75
CA LEU A 5 7.95 22.29 2.43
C LEU A 5 7.63 21.25 1.35
N THR A 6 8.54 20.32 1.12
CA THR A 6 8.23 19.12 0.34
C THR A 6 7.21 18.34 1.15
N ASP A 7 6.01 18.13 0.60
CA ASP A 7 5.02 17.23 1.17
C ASP A 7 5.71 15.90 1.56
N PRO A 8 5.34 15.32 2.71
CA PRO A 8 5.88 14.03 3.09
C PRO A 8 5.64 13.02 1.96
N PRO A 9 6.62 12.13 1.70
CA PRO A 9 6.50 11.19 0.61
C PRO A 9 5.24 10.33 0.77
N LYS A 10 4.34 10.39 -0.22
CA LYS A 10 3.10 9.61 -0.20
C LYS A 10 3.44 8.12 -0.23
N LYS A 11 2.86 7.37 0.70
CA LYS A 11 2.99 5.91 0.79
C LYS A 11 1.61 5.27 0.67
N TYR A 12 1.61 4.02 0.23
CA TYR A 12 0.38 3.24 0.19
C TYR A 12 -0.08 2.89 1.61
N SER A 13 -1.40 3.01 1.85
CA SER A 13 -2.00 2.68 3.15
C SER A 13 -2.15 1.17 3.42
N ILE A 14 -1.48 0.32 2.63
CA ILE A 14 -1.58 -1.15 2.69
C ILE A 14 -1.26 -1.68 4.08
N MET A 15 -0.15 -1.25 4.68
CA MET A 15 0.27 -1.73 6.01
C MET A 15 -0.79 -1.44 7.07
N ARG A 16 -1.36 -0.22 7.05
CA ARG A 16 -2.42 0.17 7.99
C ARG A 16 -3.67 -0.67 7.77
N LYS A 17 -4.13 -0.78 6.52
CA LYS A 17 -5.33 -1.56 6.17
C LYS A 17 -5.20 -3.04 6.60
N LEU A 18 -4.03 -3.66 6.42
CA LEU A 18 -3.77 -5.03 6.88
C LEU A 18 -3.80 -5.19 8.40
N LYS A 19 -3.43 -4.15 9.17
CA LYS A 19 -3.50 -4.14 10.64
C LYS A 19 -4.92 -3.89 11.15
N GLU A 20 -5.74 -3.18 10.38
CA GLU A 20 -7.16 -2.89 10.70
C GLU A 20 -8.08 -4.09 10.38
N MET A 21 -7.61 -5.03 9.54
CA MET A 21 -8.35 -6.26 9.22
C MET A 21 -8.41 -7.23 10.41
N PRO A 22 -9.52 -7.97 10.56
CA PRO A 22 -9.62 -9.04 11.57
C PRO A 22 -8.59 -10.14 11.30
N GLY A 23 -8.12 -10.80 12.36
CA GLY A 23 -7.10 -11.86 12.30
C GLY A 23 -5.69 -11.35 12.60
N THR A 24 -4.68 -12.17 12.29
CA THR A 24 -3.28 -11.76 12.50
C THR A 24 -2.78 -10.97 11.30
N TYR A 25 -1.91 -9.99 11.55
CA TYR A 25 -1.24 -9.24 10.48
C TYR A 25 -0.54 -10.17 9.46
N ARG A 26 0.03 -11.28 9.95
CA ARG A 26 0.70 -12.27 9.10
C ARG A 26 -0.26 -12.97 8.16
N ASP A 27 -1.42 -13.41 8.66
CA ASP A 27 -2.43 -14.09 7.84
C ASP A 27 -3.07 -13.14 6.83
N ASN A 28 -3.26 -11.87 7.21
CA ASN A 28 -3.76 -10.82 6.33
C ASN A 28 -2.77 -10.55 5.18
N CYS A 29 -1.47 -10.45 5.49
CA CYS A 29 -0.42 -10.33 4.47
C CYS A 29 -0.46 -11.51 3.49
N TYR A 30 -0.57 -12.73 4.02
CA TYR A 30 -0.58 -13.94 3.20
C TYR A 30 -1.83 -14.00 2.31
N SER A 31 -2.99 -13.68 2.86
CA SER A 31 -4.26 -13.63 2.12
C SER A 31 -4.24 -12.63 0.98
N LEU A 32 -3.70 -11.42 1.22
CA LEU A 32 -3.52 -10.43 0.15
C LEU A 32 -2.57 -10.95 -0.93
N CYS A 33 -1.42 -11.52 -0.54
CA CYS A 33 -0.44 -12.08 -1.48
C CYS A 33 -1.04 -13.16 -2.37
N LEU A 34 -1.83 -14.07 -1.80
CA LEU A 34 -2.55 -15.11 -2.54
C LEU A 34 -3.58 -14.51 -3.50
N HIS A 35 -4.32 -13.49 -3.06
CA HIS A 35 -5.37 -12.86 -3.87
C HIS A 35 -4.80 -12.18 -5.12
N ILE A 36 -3.69 -11.46 -4.99
CA ILE A 36 -3.10 -10.70 -6.11
C ILE A 36 -1.97 -11.44 -6.83
N GLY A 37 -1.58 -12.62 -6.35
CA GLY A 37 -0.58 -13.49 -6.98
C GLY A 37 0.87 -12.97 -6.86
N ILE A 38 1.26 -12.46 -5.70
CA ILE A 38 2.62 -11.95 -5.45
C ILE A 38 3.30 -12.64 -4.26
N SER A 39 4.61 -12.45 -4.14
CA SER A 39 5.36 -12.87 -2.96
C SER A 39 5.20 -11.89 -1.79
N VAL A 40 5.33 -12.40 -0.55
CA VAL A 40 5.38 -11.55 0.67
C VAL A 40 6.53 -10.54 0.62
N ARG A 41 7.66 -10.91 -0.02
CA ARG A 41 8.79 -9.99 -0.23
C ARG A 41 8.39 -8.82 -1.14
N THR A 42 7.63 -9.08 -2.20
CA THR A 42 7.13 -8.04 -3.10
C THR A 42 6.20 -7.09 -2.34
N LEU A 43 5.30 -7.65 -1.51
CA LEU A 43 4.39 -6.86 -0.68
C LEU A 43 5.14 -5.96 0.33
N ASP A 44 6.14 -6.51 1.03
CA ASP A 44 6.97 -5.76 1.99
C ASP A 44 7.75 -4.61 1.31
N ASN A 45 8.26 -4.85 0.10
CA ASN A 45 8.89 -3.80 -0.70
C ASN A 45 7.91 -2.67 -1.02
N TRP A 46 6.68 -2.99 -1.44
CA TRP A 46 5.67 -1.98 -1.77
C TRP A 46 5.22 -1.14 -0.58
N MET A 47 5.21 -1.70 0.64
CA MET A 47 4.93 -0.93 1.86
C MET A 47 6.05 0.06 2.22
N LYS A 48 7.28 -0.20 1.76
CA LYS A 48 8.45 0.66 2.01
C LYS A 48 8.59 1.76 0.97
N TYR A 49 8.10 1.52 -0.25
CA TYR A 49 8.21 2.46 -1.36
C TYR A 49 7.21 3.61 -1.28
N THR A 50 7.63 4.71 -1.89
CA THR A 50 6.79 5.88 -2.14
C THR A 50 6.03 5.68 -3.45
N ILE A 51 4.84 6.28 -3.56
CA ILE A 51 3.93 6.10 -4.69
C ILE A 51 4.60 6.51 -6.02
N ASP A 52 5.54 7.46 -5.99
CA ASP A 52 6.27 7.96 -7.17
C ASP A 52 7.66 7.34 -7.37
N SER A 53 7.99 6.26 -6.65
CA SER A 53 9.26 5.56 -6.89
C SER A 53 9.22 4.74 -8.19
N LYS A 54 10.38 4.49 -8.82
CA LYS A 54 10.51 3.58 -9.99
C LYS A 54 9.99 2.16 -9.72
N SER A 55 9.79 1.80 -8.46
CA SER A 55 9.32 0.49 -8.00
C SER A 55 7.89 0.56 -7.46
N SER A 56 7.10 1.54 -7.89
CA SER A 56 5.69 1.68 -7.50
C SER A 56 4.86 0.47 -7.93
N ILE A 57 3.68 0.34 -7.34
CA ILE A 57 2.76 -0.76 -7.61
C ILE A 57 2.19 -0.57 -9.03
N PRO A 58 2.26 -1.58 -9.91
CA PRO A 58 1.60 -1.52 -11.21
C PRO A 58 0.11 -1.19 -11.05
N LEU A 59 -0.43 -0.35 -11.93
CA LEU A 59 -1.80 0.15 -11.82
C LEU A 59 -2.84 -0.97 -11.69
N GLU A 60 -2.76 -2.01 -12.52
CA GLU A 60 -3.65 -3.17 -12.43
C GLU A 60 -3.60 -3.86 -11.06
N THR A 61 -2.40 -3.97 -10.48
CA THR A 61 -2.24 -4.56 -9.15
C THR A 61 -2.78 -3.62 -8.06
N ALA A 62 -2.64 -2.31 -8.21
CA ALA A 62 -3.23 -1.34 -7.30
C ALA A 62 -4.76 -1.46 -7.27
N TYR A 63 -5.41 -1.70 -8.42
CA TYR A 63 -6.86 -1.98 -8.48
C TYR A 63 -7.23 -3.26 -7.72
N LYS A 64 -6.50 -4.36 -7.92
CA LYS A 64 -6.74 -5.62 -7.19
C LYS A 64 -6.56 -5.46 -5.68
N ILE A 65 -5.56 -4.70 -5.26
CA ILE A 65 -5.34 -4.39 -3.84
C ILE A 65 -6.50 -3.54 -3.30
N ALA A 66 -6.95 -2.54 -4.06
CA ALA A 66 -8.08 -1.69 -3.67
C ALA A 66 -9.38 -2.50 -3.55
N GLU A 67 -9.64 -3.41 -4.49
CA GLU A 67 -10.75 -4.37 -4.46
C GLU A 67 -10.70 -5.25 -3.21
N PHE A 68 -9.54 -5.83 -2.90
CA PHE A 68 -9.34 -6.64 -1.69
C PHE A 68 -9.70 -5.89 -0.41
N PHE A 69 -9.32 -4.62 -0.32
CA PHE A 69 -9.63 -3.76 0.81
C PHE A 69 -11.00 -3.08 0.73
N LYS A 70 -11.79 -3.36 -0.31
CA LYS A 70 -13.09 -2.72 -0.58
C LYS A 70 -13.01 -1.19 -0.53
N CYS A 71 -11.95 -0.63 -1.12
CA CYS A 71 -11.75 0.82 -1.24
C CYS A 71 -11.42 1.21 -2.68
N THR A 72 -11.37 2.51 -2.94
CA THR A 72 -10.89 3.05 -4.20
C THR A 72 -9.35 3.05 -4.26
N PRO A 73 -8.74 3.06 -5.46
CA PRO A 73 -7.30 3.26 -5.60
C PRO A 73 -6.84 4.58 -4.99
N ASP A 74 -7.64 5.65 -5.11
CA ASP A 74 -7.35 6.93 -4.47
C ASP A 74 -7.27 6.79 -2.96
N GLU A 75 -8.21 6.10 -2.29
CA GLU A 75 -8.13 5.83 -0.84
C GLU A 75 -6.97 4.92 -0.43
N LEU A 76 -6.49 4.08 -1.35
CA LEU A 76 -5.28 3.29 -1.14
C LEU A 76 -4.04 4.18 -1.12
N MET A 77 -4.01 5.20 -1.98
CA MET A 77 -2.91 6.15 -2.19
C MET A 77 -2.97 7.37 -1.27
N ASN A 78 -4.16 7.74 -0.81
CA ASN A 78 -4.42 8.83 0.13
C ASN A 78 -4.60 8.25 1.53
N ARG A 79 -3.57 8.34 2.36
CA ARG A 79 -3.71 9.05 3.63
C ARG A 79 -2.38 9.72 3.93
N TYR A 80 -2.46 10.99 4.35
CA TYR A 80 -1.48 11.59 5.23
C TYR A 80 -1.24 10.58 6.37
N ASP A 81 -0.13 9.86 6.33
CA ASP A 81 0.46 9.32 7.56
C ASP A 81 0.95 10.57 8.32
N ALA A 82 0.02 11.14 9.10
CA ALA A 82 0.33 12.13 10.14
C ALA A 82 0.90 11.40 11.37
#